data_AF-A0A1Q3CNV5-F1
#
_entry.id   AF-A0A1Q3CNV5-F1
#
_cell.length_a   1.000
_cell.length_b   1.000
_cell.length_c   1.000
_cell.angle_alpha   90.00
_cell.angle_beta   90.00
_cell.angle_gamma   90.00
#
_symmetry.space_group_name_H-M   'P 1'
#
loop_
_entity.id
_entity.type
_entity.pdbx_description
1 polymer ?
#
loop_
_entity_poly.entity_id
_entity_poly.type
_entity_poly.pdbx_seq_one_letter_code
_entity_poly.pdbx_strand_id
1 'polypeptide(L)'
;MCAYTVSSDTLFALILLILYIVYFTITFSVNNNMVTIEVLTGSNFKKWKEDIEFAMEMANVDLSLVTDKPGELTITSTGDEKLVHAAWMKNNRICLLSMRSSILDHLKSGMPTDCTAKELMTAISERYRVSSNANIGSLLQVFFNMKYDGNGGVRDYVIRMVDYQTKLKALKVDLSDTCIVHQALNTLPPEFSIIKTNYNSQD
;
A
#
# COMPACT_ATOMS: atom_id res chain seq x y z
N MET A 1 -43.19 -0.19 -23.17
CA MET A 1 -42.48 -0.53 -21.91
C MET A 1 -41.19 -1.25 -22.32
N CYS A 2 -40.05 -0.54 -22.36
CA CYS A 2 -38.78 -1.17 -22.76
C CYS A 2 -38.28 -2.02 -21.59
N ALA A 3 -38.22 -3.34 -21.79
CA ALA A 3 -37.57 -4.24 -20.86
C ALA A 3 -36.05 -4.09 -21.02
N TYR A 4 -35.39 -3.49 -20.03
CA TYR A 4 -33.93 -3.48 -19.96
C TYR A 4 -33.45 -4.87 -19.53
N THR A 5 -32.95 -5.66 -20.45
CA THR A 5 -32.27 -6.93 -20.16
C THR A 5 -30.81 -6.63 -19.84
N VAL A 6 -30.42 -6.75 -18.58
CA VAL A 6 -29.01 -6.67 -18.15
C VAL A 6 -28.28 -7.92 -18.69
N SER A 7 -27.15 -7.73 -19.36
CA SER A 7 -26.34 -8.85 -19.90
C SER A 7 -25.76 -9.71 -18.76
N SER A 8 -25.55 -11.00 -19.03
CA SER A 8 -24.92 -11.92 -18.08
C SER A 8 -23.55 -11.42 -17.59
N ASP A 9 -22.77 -10.80 -18.48
CA ASP A 9 -21.44 -10.27 -18.12
C ASP A 9 -21.55 -9.08 -17.17
N THR A 10 -22.54 -8.20 -17.40
CA THR A 10 -22.82 -7.07 -16.50
C THR A 10 -23.33 -7.53 -15.14
N LEU A 11 -24.14 -8.60 -15.10
CA LEU A 11 -24.61 -9.19 -13.85
C LEU A 11 -23.45 -9.82 -13.07
N PHE A 12 -22.59 -10.57 -13.75
CA PHE A 12 -21.40 -11.18 -13.15
C PHE A 12 -20.44 -10.13 -12.58
N ALA A 13 -20.15 -9.06 -13.34
CA ALA A 13 -19.32 -7.95 -12.88
C ALA A 13 -19.92 -7.25 -11.64
N LEU A 14 -21.24 -7.04 -11.61
CA LEU A 14 -21.94 -6.47 -10.44
C LEU A 14 -21.86 -7.38 -9.21
N ILE A 15 -22.01 -8.69 -9.39
CA ILE A 15 -21.87 -9.66 -8.29
C ILE A 15 -20.45 -9.62 -7.72
N LEU A 16 -19.43 -9.64 -8.58
CA LEU A 16 -18.03 -9.54 -8.15
C LEU A 16 -17.75 -8.22 -7.43
N LEU A 17 -18.32 -7.11 -7.91
CA LEU A 17 -18.17 -5.80 -7.27
C LEU A 17 -18.83 -5.78 -5.88
N ILE A 18 -20.04 -6.34 -5.75
CA ILE A 18 -20.73 -6.44 -4.46
C ILE A 18 -19.93 -7.32 -3.49
N LEU A 19 -19.46 -8.48 -3.95
CA LEU A 19 -18.60 -9.34 -3.13
C LEU A 19 -17.33 -8.60 -2.72
N TYR A 20 -16.69 -7.88 -3.64
CA TYR A 20 -15.50 -7.09 -3.33
C TYR A 20 -15.78 -6.05 -2.24
N ILE A 21 -16.84 -5.25 -2.39
CA ILE A 21 -17.21 -4.22 -1.41
C ILE A 21 -17.50 -4.87 -0.04
N VAL A 22 -18.27 -5.95 -0.01
CA VAL A 22 -18.66 -6.63 1.23
C VAL A 22 -17.47 -7.25 1.96
N TYR A 23 -16.49 -7.79 1.23
CA TYR A 23 -15.37 -8.50 1.83
C TYR A 23 -14.11 -7.65 2.05
N PHE A 24 -13.91 -6.59 1.25
CA PHE A 24 -12.67 -5.82 1.23
C PHE A 24 -12.85 -4.34 1.61
N THR A 25 -14.01 -3.94 2.12
CA THR A 25 -14.20 -2.59 2.67
C THR A 25 -14.92 -2.62 4.01
N ILE A 26 -14.64 -1.64 4.86
CA ILE A 26 -15.37 -1.38 6.09
C ILE A 26 -15.98 0.01 5.99
N THR A 27 -17.30 0.07 6.13
CA THR A 27 -18.04 1.33 6.11
C THR A 27 -18.64 1.60 7.48
N PHE A 28 -18.46 2.82 7.97
CA PHE A 28 -19.12 3.32 9.17
C PHE A 28 -19.59 4.75 8.97
N SER A 29 -20.54 5.19 9.78
CA SER A 29 -21.05 6.56 9.74
C SER A 29 -20.42 7.41 10.83
N VAL A 30 -19.95 8.59 10.45
CA VAL A 30 -19.39 9.62 11.33
C VAL A 30 -20.12 10.91 11.03
N ASN A 31 -20.84 11.48 12.01
CA ASN A 31 -21.56 12.75 11.85
C ASN A 31 -22.45 12.81 10.59
N ASN A 32 -23.17 11.72 10.30
CA ASN A 32 -24.01 11.50 9.11
C ASN A 32 -23.26 11.40 7.78
N ASN A 33 -21.92 11.42 7.77
CA ASN A 33 -21.11 11.11 6.61
C ASN A 33 -20.72 9.62 6.63
N MET A 34 -20.72 8.97 5.47
CA MET A 34 -20.21 7.61 5.35
C MET A 34 -18.71 7.66 5.06
N VAL A 35 -17.94 6.92 5.86
CA VAL A 35 -16.51 6.72 5.62
C VAL A 35 -16.28 5.27 5.28
N THR A 36 -15.55 5.03 4.19
CA THR A 36 -15.18 3.69 3.74
C THR A 36 -13.68 3.54 3.82
N ILE A 37 -13.24 2.48 4.48
CA ILE A 37 -11.83 2.12 4.62
C ILE A 37 -11.64 0.81 3.87
N GLU A 38 -10.71 0.79 2.90
CA GLU A 38 -10.32 -0.49 2.29
C GLU A 38 -9.69 -1.40 3.33
N VAL A 39 -9.95 -2.70 3.29
CA VAL A 39 -9.25 -3.65 4.16
C VAL A 39 -7.79 -3.75 3.72
N LEU A 40 -6.85 -3.78 4.66
CA LEU A 40 -5.44 -3.97 4.38
C LEU A 40 -5.21 -5.38 3.84
N THR A 41 -4.84 -5.47 2.56
CA THR A 41 -4.59 -6.74 1.83
C THR A 41 -3.10 -7.04 1.66
N GLY A 42 -2.25 -6.05 1.92
CA GLY A 42 -0.79 -6.16 1.89
C GLY A 42 -0.13 -5.28 0.83
N SER A 43 -0.78 -5.05 -0.31
CA SER A 43 -0.28 -4.16 -1.36
C SER A 43 -0.80 -2.72 -1.23
N ASN A 44 -1.91 -2.52 -0.52
CA ASN A 44 -2.62 -1.25 -0.41
C ASN A 44 -2.28 -0.43 0.86
N PHE A 45 -1.19 -0.73 1.57
CA PHE A 45 -0.86 -0.07 2.85
C PHE A 45 -0.94 1.46 2.80
N LYS A 46 -0.42 2.08 1.74
CA LYS A 46 -0.46 3.54 1.61
C LYS A 46 -1.89 4.07 1.64
N LYS A 47 -2.77 3.48 0.84
CA LYS A 47 -4.18 3.86 0.74
C LYS A 47 -4.93 3.56 2.05
N TRP A 48 -4.73 2.36 2.60
CA TRP A 48 -5.30 1.96 3.89
C TRP A 48 -4.95 2.95 5.02
N LYS A 49 -3.68 3.38 5.08
CA LYS A 49 -3.21 4.33 6.09
C LYS A 49 -3.89 5.70 5.92
N GLU A 50 -3.92 6.22 4.69
CA GLU A 50 -4.59 7.48 4.37
C GLU A 50 -6.09 7.44 4.76
N ASP A 51 -6.78 6.33 4.47
CA ASP A 51 -8.19 6.16 4.82
C ASP A 51 -8.42 6.10 6.34
N ILE A 52 -7.54 5.42 7.08
CA ILE A 52 -7.59 5.37 8.55
C ILE A 52 -7.37 6.76 9.14
N GLU A 53 -6.32 7.46 8.73
CA GLU A 53 -5.99 8.80 9.26
C GLU A 53 -7.13 9.78 8.99
N PHE A 54 -7.63 9.83 7.76
CA PHE A 54 -8.77 10.66 7.37
C PHE A 54 -10.03 10.34 8.17
N ALA A 55 -10.34 9.05 8.36
CA ALA A 55 -11.53 8.63 9.08
C ALA A 55 -11.48 8.99 10.58
N MET A 56 -10.31 8.84 11.21
CA MET A 56 -10.14 9.18 12.63
C MET A 56 -10.21 10.70 12.84
N GLU A 57 -9.63 11.49 11.93
CA GLU A 57 -9.70 12.96 11.98
C GLU A 57 -11.15 13.45 11.78
N MET A 58 -11.87 12.91 10.79
CA MET A 58 -13.28 13.25 10.57
C MET A 58 -14.16 12.95 11.80
N ALA A 59 -13.80 11.91 12.56
CA ALA A 59 -14.49 11.51 13.77
C ALA A 59 -14.03 12.26 15.04
N ASN A 60 -13.04 13.15 14.95
CA ASN A 60 -12.40 13.82 16.07
C ASN A 60 -11.86 12.83 17.13
N VAL A 61 -11.30 11.71 16.68
CA VAL A 61 -10.72 10.65 17.53
C VAL A 61 -9.26 10.34 17.22
N ASP A 62 -8.61 11.17 16.41
CA ASP A 62 -7.22 11.02 15.94
C ASP A 62 -6.16 11.36 16.99
N LEU A 63 -6.53 12.01 18.11
CA LEU A 63 -5.58 12.46 19.13
C LEU A 63 -4.55 11.38 19.52
N SER A 64 -4.99 10.14 19.70
CA SER A 64 -4.12 9.01 20.10
C SER A 64 -3.16 8.51 19.02
N LEU A 65 -3.35 8.93 17.77
CA LEU A 65 -2.44 8.66 16.65
C LEU A 65 -1.34 9.72 16.56
N VAL A 66 -1.62 10.96 16.98
CA VAL A 66 -0.72 12.11 16.80
C VAL A 66 0.04 12.48 18.07
N THR A 67 -0.56 12.30 19.26
CA THR A 67 0.09 12.58 20.55
C THR A 67 0.56 11.33 21.27
N ASP A 68 1.54 11.50 22.14
CA ASP A 68 2.00 10.42 23.02
C ASP A 68 0.98 10.16 24.14
N LYS A 69 1.03 8.94 24.70
CA LYS A 69 0.16 8.56 25.82
C LYS A 69 0.37 9.54 26.98
N PRO A 70 -0.69 10.15 27.54
CA PRO A 70 -0.57 10.99 28.72
C PRO A 70 -0.03 10.18 29.90
N GLY A 71 0.65 10.87 30.82
CA GLY A 71 1.14 10.25 32.06
C GLY A 71 0.01 9.62 32.87
N GLU A 72 0.35 8.61 33.66
CA GLU A 72 -0.59 7.96 34.57
C GLU A 72 -1.16 8.98 35.57
N LEU A 73 -2.46 8.88 35.82
CA LEU A 73 -3.15 9.76 36.76
C LEU A 73 -2.69 9.46 38.19
N THR A 74 -2.54 10.52 39.00
CA THR A 74 -2.22 10.43 40.42
C THR A 74 -3.36 11.00 41.27
N ILE A 75 -3.28 10.82 42.60
CA ILE A 75 -4.26 11.39 43.53
C ILE A 75 -4.31 12.94 43.47
N THR A 76 -3.24 13.59 43.01
CA THR A 76 -3.14 15.04 42.87
C THR A 76 -3.59 15.54 41.50
N SER A 77 -3.92 14.65 40.55
CA SER A 77 -4.34 15.06 39.22
C SER A 77 -5.62 15.90 39.25
N THR A 78 -5.57 17.01 38.52
CA THR A 78 -6.66 17.97 38.37
C THR A 78 -7.84 17.36 37.60
N GLY A 79 -9.00 18.02 37.66
CA GLY A 79 -10.17 17.61 36.87
C GLY A 79 -9.89 17.60 35.37
N ASP A 80 -9.18 18.61 34.88
CA ASP A 80 -8.87 18.76 33.45
C ASP A 80 -7.89 17.67 32.96
N GLU A 81 -6.88 17.32 33.75
CA GLU A 81 -5.96 16.21 33.44
C GLU A 81 -6.70 14.88 33.33
N LYS A 82 -7.67 14.63 34.21
CA LYS A 82 -8.51 13.42 34.17
C LYS A 82 -9.39 13.39 32.92
N LEU A 83 -9.94 14.53 32.50
CA LEU A 83 -10.75 14.65 31.27
C LEU A 83 -9.91 14.39 30.02
N VAL A 84 -8.72 14.99 29.93
CA VAL A 84 -7.79 14.76 28.81
C VAL A 84 -7.37 13.30 28.76
N HIS A 85 -7.00 12.70 29.89
CA HIS A 85 -6.64 11.29 29.95
C HIS A 85 -7.78 10.37 29.50
N ALA A 86 -9.01 10.61 29.98
CA ALA A 86 -10.18 9.82 29.59
C ALA A 86 -10.50 9.95 28.09
N ALA A 87 -10.43 11.18 27.55
CA ALA A 87 -10.62 11.43 26.12
C ALA A 87 -9.56 10.72 25.27
N TRP A 88 -8.29 10.79 25.68
CA TRP A 88 -7.19 10.12 24.99
C TRP A 88 -7.36 8.60 25.00
N MET A 89 -7.70 8.00 26.13
CA MET A 89 -7.92 6.55 26.24
C MET A 89 -9.10 6.07 25.39
N LYS A 90 -10.17 6.87 25.29
CA LYS A 90 -11.30 6.60 24.39
C LYS A 90 -10.85 6.62 22.93
N ASN A 91 -10.12 7.66 22.52
CA ASN A 91 -9.59 7.78 21.16
C ASN A 91 -8.67 6.60 20.82
N ASN A 92 -7.75 6.26 21.72
CA ASN A 92 -6.85 5.11 21.56
C ASN A 92 -7.60 3.80 21.33
N ARG A 93 -8.65 3.54 22.11
CA ARG A 93 -9.49 2.35 21.95
C ARG A 93 -10.19 2.32 20.59
N ILE A 94 -10.75 3.45 20.15
CA ILE A 94 -11.46 3.54 18.86
C ILE A 94 -10.49 3.31 17.70
N CYS A 95 -9.35 3.99 17.69
CA CYS A 95 -8.35 3.83 16.63
C CYS A 95 -7.82 2.39 16.56
N LEU A 96 -7.53 1.75 17.71
CA LEU A 96 -7.10 0.35 17.75
C LEU A 96 -8.14 -0.60 17.16
N LEU A 97 -9.41 -0.42 17.51
CA LEU A 97 -10.49 -1.25 16.97
C LEU A 97 -10.63 -1.05 15.45
N SER A 98 -10.64 0.18 14.98
CA SER A 98 -10.76 0.51 13.55
C SER A 98 -9.62 -0.05 12.72
N MET A 99 -8.37 0.08 13.19
CA MET A 99 -7.22 -0.51 12.52
C MET A 99 -7.30 -2.04 12.53
N ARG A 100 -7.55 -2.67 13.69
CA ARG A 100 -7.59 -4.14 13.78
C ARG A 100 -8.74 -4.76 13.01
N SER A 101 -9.88 -4.10 12.92
CA SER A 101 -10.99 -4.60 12.10
C SER A 101 -10.68 -4.50 10.62
N SER A 102 -9.94 -3.48 10.18
CA SER A 102 -9.62 -3.21 8.77
C SER A 102 -8.35 -3.91 8.27
N ILE A 103 -7.90 -4.98 8.93
CA ILE A 103 -6.75 -5.78 8.52
C ILE A 103 -7.21 -7.22 8.26
N LEU A 104 -6.76 -7.84 7.16
CA LEU A 104 -7.05 -9.26 6.93
C LEU A 104 -6.46 -10.14 8.04
N ASP A 105 -7.21 -11.15 8.46
CA ASP A 105 -6.85 -11.96 9.64
C ASP A 105 -5.46 -12.59 9.55
N HIS A 106 -5.06 -13.08 8.37
CA HIS A 106 -3.74 -13.67 8.17
C HIS A 106 -2.59 -12.66 8.33
N LEU A 107 -2.86 -11.35 8.15
CA LEU A 107 -1.88 -10.27 8.34
C LEU A 107 -1.80 -9.82 9.80
N LYS A 108 -2.82 -10.10 10.64
CA LYS A 108 -2.80 -9.76 12.07
C LYS A 108 -1.74 -10.53 12.84
N SER A 109 -1.28 -11.66 12.30
CA SER A 109 -0.20 -12.44 12.89
C SER A 109 1.05 -11.58 13.12
N GLY A 110 1.62 -11.70 14.32
CA GLY A 110 2.81 -10.96 14.75
C GLY A 110 2.62 -9.45 14.94
N MET A 111 1.38 -8.94 14.96
CA MET A 111 1.11 -7.54 15.35
C MET A 111 1.09 -7.40 16.88
N PRO A 112 1.51 -6.25 17.44
CA PRO A 112 1.45 -6.04 18.89
C PRO A 112 0.00 -6.03 19.42
N THR A 113 -0.24 -6.76 20.52
CA THR A 113 -1.55 -6.84 21.19
C THR A 113 -1.72 -5.75 22.25
N ASP A 114 -0.68 -5.52 23.05
CA ASP A 114 -0.69 -4.56 24.16
C ASP A 114 0.11 -3.32 23.78
N CYS A 115 -0.49 -2.48 22.95
CA CYS A 115 0.12 -1.26 22.43
C CYS A 115 -0.92 -0.15 22.30
N THR A 116 -0.44 1.08 22.15
CA THR A 116 -1.23 2.24 21.75
C THR A 116 -1.54 2.22 20.26
N ALA A 117 -2.52 3.02 19.84
CA ALA A 117 -2.88 3.19 18.44
C ALA A 117 -1.68 3.69 17.62
N LYS A 118 -0.93 4.67 18.14
CA LYS A 118 0.29 5.19 17.52
C LYS A 118 1.37 4.12 17.35
N GLU A 119 1.59 3.29 18.36
CA GLU A 119 2.55 2.18 18.28
C GLU A 119 2.10 1.11 17.27
N LEU A 120 0.82 0.76 17.23
CA LEU A 120 0.28 -0.17 16.24
C LEU A 120 0.47 0.36 14.81
N MET A 121 0.08 1.62 14.55
CA MET A 121 0.26 2.26 13.24
C MET A 121 1.73 2.30 12.83
N THR A 122 2.63 2.57 13.79
CA THR A 122 4.09 2.53 13.57
C THR A 122 4.56 1.13 13.20
N ALA A 123 4.17 0.10 13.95
CA ALA A 123 4.55 -1.29 13.70
C ALA A 123 4.06 -1.78 12.32
N ILE A 124 2.84 -1.41 11.93
CA ILE A 124 2.29 -1.71 10.61
C ILE A 124 3.11 -0.97 9.54
N SER A 125 3.31 0.34 9.69
CA SER A 125 4.11 1.16 8.76
C SER A 125 5.48 0.54 8.51
N GLU A 126 6.14 0.09 9.56
CA GLU A 126 7.49 -0.46 9.47
C GLU A 126 7.52 -1.83 8.78
N ARG A 127 6.52 -2.69 9.04
CA ARG A 127 6.35 -3.96 8.33
C ARG A 127 6.23 -3.75 6.82
N TYR A 128 5.43 -2.77 6.39
CA TYR A 128 5.22 -2.49 4.97
C TYR A 128 6.38 -1.72 4.32
N ARG A 129 7.13 -0.92 5.09
CA ARG A 129 8.40 -0.35 4.64
C ARG A 129 9.42 -1.43 4.32
N VAL A 130 9.58 -2.42 5.20
CA VAL A 130 10.50 -3.56 4.98
C VAL A 130 10.06 -4.39 3.77
N SER A 131 8.76 -4.70 3.64
CA SER A 131 8.25 -5.42 2.47
C SER A 131 8.47 -4.64 1.16
N SER A 132 8.22 -3.32 1.16
CA SER A 132 8.52 -2.47 0.00
C SER A 132 10.00 -2.51 -0.36
N ASN A 133 10.90 -2.44 0.62
CA ASN A 133 12.34 -2.52 0.37
C ASN A 133 12.78 -3.89 -0.16
N ALA A 134 12.21 -4.98 0.37
CA ALA A 134 12.47 -6.33 -0.13
C ALA A 134 11.97 -6.49 -1.58
N ASN A 135 10.80 -5.94 -1.90
CA ASN A 135 10.26 -5.92 -3.26
C ASN A 135 11.12 -5.10 -4.21
N ILE A 136 11.58 -3.91 -3.80
CA ILE A 136 12.54 -3.10 -4.56
C ILE A 136 13.82 -3.91 -4.81
N GLY A 137 14.40 -4.53 -3.77
CA GLY A 137 15.60 -5.35 -3.89
C GLY A 137 15.44 -6.52 -4.85
N SER A 138 14.32 -7.24 -4.76
CA SER A 138 14.00 -8.35 -5.67
C SER A 138 13.80 -7.86 -7.12
N LEU A 139 13.10 -6.75 -7.33
CA LEU A 139 12.89 -6.19 -8.67
C LEU A 139 14.21 -5.70 -9.28
N LEU A 140 15.05 -5.00 -8.51
CA LEU A 140 16.38 -4.58 -8.96
C LEU A 140 17.27 -5.78 -9.27
N GLN A 141 17.24 -6.82 -8.44
CA GLN A 141 18.00 -8.05 -8.68
C GLN A 141 17.56 -8.72 -9.98
N VAL A 142 16.26 -8.87 -10.23
CA VAL A 142 15.76 -9.43 -11.49
C VAL A 142 16.14 -8.54 -12.66
N PHE A 143 15.96 -7.22 -12.52
CA PHE A 143 16.28 -6.25 -13.56
C PHE A 143 17.76 -6.30 -13.98
N PHE A 144 18.69 -6.29 -13.03
CA PHE A 144 20.13 -6.29 -13.34
C PHE A 144 20.68 -7.66 -13.76
N ASN A 145 20.04 -8.76 -13.36
CA ASN A 145 20.45 -10.11 -13.76
C ASN A 145 19.71 -10.64 -14.98
N MET A 146 18.70 -9.92 -15.46
CA MET A 146 17.96 -10.27 -16.66
C MET A 146 18.93 -10.36 -17.85
N LYS A 147 18.79 -11.44 -18.63
CA LYS A 147 19.48 -11.65 -19.89
C LYS A 147 18.46 -12.05 -20.94
N TYR A 148 18.75 -11.75 -22.20
CA TYR A 148 17.93 -12.24 -23.30
C TYR A 148 18.12 -13.76 -23.43
N ASP A 149 17.00 -14.48 -23.44
CA ASP A 149 16.91 -15.95 -23.38
C ASP A 149 16.71 -16.58 -24.77
N GLY A 150 16.69 -15.78 -25.84
CA GLY A 150 16.40 -16.25 -27.19
C GLY A 150 14.91 -16.42 -27.48
N ASN A 151 14.02 -16.17 -26.51
CA ASN A 151 12.59 -16.36 -26.67
C ASN A 151 11.86 -15.02 -26.94
N GLY A 152 11.10 -14.99 -28.03
CA GLY A 152 10.49 -13.76 -28.56
C GLY A 152 11.51 -12.86 -29.28
N GLY A 153 11.13 -11.62 -29.59
CA GLY A 153 12.04 -10.65 -30.20
C GLY A 153 12.79 -9.80 -29.17
N VAL A 154 13.88 -9.15 -29.60
CA VAL A 154 14.58 -8.11 -28.81
C VAL A 154 13.62 -7.00 -28.33
N ARG A 155 12.61 -6.68 -29.14
CA ARG A 155 11.56 -5.72 -28.74
C ARG A 155 10.78 -6.20 -27.51
N ASP A 156 10.39 -7.47 -27.48
CA ASP A 156 9.62 -8.03 -26.35
C ASP A 156 10.47 -8.05 -25.08
N TYR A 157 11.76 -8.35 -25.24
CA TYR A 157 12.75 -8.26 -24.16
C TYR A 157 12.85 -6.85 -23.57
N VAL A 158 12.99 -5.83 -24.42
CA VAL A 158 13.05 -4.42 -23.98
C VAL A 158 11.74 -4.01 -23.28
N ILE A 159 10.58 -4.43 -23.81
CA ILE A 159 9.29 -4.17 -23.16
C ILE A 159 9.24 -4.78 -21.76
N ARG A 160 9.76 -6.01 -21.56
CA ARG A 160 9.86 -6.61 -20.22
C ARG A 160 10.75 -5.77 -19.30
N MET A 161 11.87 -5.23 -19.78
CA MET A 161 12.72 -4.35 -18.97
C MET A 161 12.03 -3.05 -18.56
N VAL A 162 11.25 -2.44 -19.46
CA VAL A 162 10.43 -1.25 -19.17
C VAL A 162 9.30 -1.56 -18.17
N ASP A 163 8.73 -2.76 -18.21
CA ASP A 163 7.76 -3.21 -17.19
C ASP A 163 8.39 -3.24 -15.78
N TYR A 164 9.62 -3.75 -15.65
CA TYR A 164 10.37 -3.70 -14.38
C TYR A 164 10.69 -2.26 -13.95
N GLN A 165 11.08 -1.38 -14.87
CA GLN A 165 11.25 0.05 -14.59
C GLN A 165 9.96 0.67 -14.04
N THR A 166 8.82 0.37 -14.67
CA THR A 166 7.51 0.90 -14.26
C THR A 166 7.12 0.43 -12.87
N LYS A 167 7.36 -0.85 -12.55
CA LYS A 167 7.15 -1.42 -11.22
C LYS A 167 8.04 -0.76 -10.17
N LEU A 168 9.32 -0.53 -10.48
CA LEU A 168 10.25 0.20 -9.61
C LEU A 168 9.81 1.65 -9.39
N LYS A 169 9.34 2.32 -10.44
CA LYS A 169 8.82 3.69 -10.38
C LYS A 169 7.59 3.82 -9.49
N ALA A 170 6.69 2.83 -9.52
CA ALA A 170 5.55 2.76 -8.59
C ALA A 170 5.99 2.65 -7.12
N LEU A 171 7.17 2.09 -6.87
CA LEU A 171 7.82 2.01 -5.55
C LEU A 171 8.75 3.20 -5.25
N LYS A 172 8.65 4.29 -6.01
CA LYS A 172 9.48 5.51 -5.92
C LYS A 172 10.97 5.31 -6.22
N VAL A 173 11.31 4.26 -6.97
CA VAL A 173 12.66 4.06 -7.52
C VAL A 173 12.62 4.41 -9.00
N ASP A 174 13.12 5.59 -9.34
CA ASP A 174 13.15 6.06 -10.73
C ASP A 174 14.50 5.67 -11.36
N LEU A 175 14.47 4.73 -12.30
CA LEU A 175 15.62 4.42 -13.14
C LEU A 175 15.54 5.31 -14.39
N SER A 176 16.63 5.99 -14.72
CA SER A 176 16.68 6.82 -15.92
C SER A 176 16.55 5.96 -17.18
N ASP A 177 15.97 6.54 -18.24
CA ASP A 177 15.86 5.87 -19.54
C ASP A 177 17.24 5.43 -20.06
N THR A 178 18.27 6.26 -19.83
CA THR A 178 19.67 5.93 -20.12
C THR A 178 20.10 4.64 -19.43
N CYS A 179 19.75 4.43 -18.15
CA CYS A 179 20.08 3.20 -17.42
C CYS A 179 19.42 1.97 -18.06
N ILE A 180 18.13 2.08 -18.42
CA ILE A 180 17.38 0.98 -19.03
C ILE A 180 17.98 0.60 -20.38
N VAL A 181 18.27 1.58 -21.24
CA VAL A 181 18.83 1.35 -22.56
C VAL A 181 20.21 0.70 -22.47
N HIS A 182 21.10 1.23 -21.61
CA HIS A 182 22.43 0.63 -21.42
C HIS A 182 22.36 -0.79 -20.86
N GLN A 183 21.47 -1.03 -19.89
CA GLN A 183 21.31 -2.37 -19.33
C GLN A 183 20.77 -3.34 -20.39
N ALA A 184 19.79 -2.93 -21.20
CA ALA A 184 19.25 -3.75 -22.28
C ALA A 184 20.33 -4.11 -23.30
N LEU A 185 21.11 -3.14 -23.75
CA LEU A 185 22.19 -3.37 -24.72
C LEU A 185 23.32 -4.26 -24.17
N ASN A 186 23.63 -4.15 -22.87
CA ASN A 186 24.69 -4.94 -22.24
C ASN A 186 24.29 -6.40 -21.96
N THR A 187 23.00 -6.71 -21.97
CA THR A 187 22.46 -8.03 -21.63
C THR A 187 21.98 -8.83 -22.85
N LEU A 188 22.12 -8.24 -24.04
CA LEU A 188 21.90 -8.91 -25.32
C LEU A 188 23.10 -9.82 -25.69
N PRO A 189 22.84 -10.96 -26.35
CA PRO A 189 23.88 -11.81 -26.89
C PRO A 189 24.77 -11.10 -27.91
N PRO A 190 26.02 -11.58 -28.12
CA PRO A 190 26.94 -11.02 -29.10
C PRO A 190 26.37 -10.95 -30.53
N GLU A 191 25.42 -11.83 -30.84
CA GLU A 191 24.66 -11.88 -32.10
C GLU A 191 23.97 -10.55 -32.43
N PHE A 192 23.61 -9.76 -31.41
CA PHE A 192 22.95 -8.46 -31.54
C PHE A 192 23.90 -7.28 -31.36
N SER A 193 25.22 -7.50 -31.40
CA SER A 193 26.24 -6.47 -31.21
C SER A 193 26.08 -5.25 -32.13
N ILE A 194 25.53 -5.44 -33.34
CA ILE A 194 25.22 -4.35 -34.28
C ILE A 194 24.26 -3.33 -33.66
N ILE A 195 23.27 -3.76 -32.86
CA ILE A 195 22.31 -2.86 -32.20
C ILE A 195 23.04 -1.94 -31.23
N LYS A 196 23.98 -2.49 -30.45
CA LYS A 196 24.78 -1.73 -29.49
C LYS A 196 25.69 -0.72 -30.18
N THR A 197 26.34 -1.10 -31.28
CA THR A 197 27.20 -0.20 -32.06
C THR A 197 26.42 0.95 -32.67
N ASN A 198 25.24 0.68 -33.24
CA ASN A 198 24.39 1.71 -33.85
C ASN A 198 23.92 2.74 -32.82
N TYR A 199 23.50 2.31 -31.63
CA TYR A 199 23.08 3.23 -30.57
C TYR A 199 24.23 4.14 -30.11
N ASN A 200 25.41 3.57 -29.87
CA ASN A 200 26.59 4.35 -29.44
C ASN A 200 27.10 5.34 -30.50
N SER A 201 26.70 5.20 -31.76
CA SER A 201 27.07 6.12 -32.85
C SER A 201 26.08 7.26 -33.07
N GLN A 202 24.99 7.31 -32.28
CA GLN A 202 23.97 8.36 -32.34
C GLN A 202 24.21 9.53 -31.36
N ASP A 203 25.22 9.41 -30.50
CA ASP A 203 25.81 10.53 -29.72
C ASP A 203 26.81 11.31 -30.57
#